data_AF-A0A382VTR1-F1
#
_entry.id   AF-A0A382VTR1-F1
#
_cell.length_a   1.000
_cell.length_b   1.000
_cell.length_c   1.000
_cell.angle_alpha   90.00
_cell.angle_beta   90.00
_cell.angle_gamma   90.00
#
_symmetry.space_group_name_H-M   'P 1'
#
loop_
_entity.id
_entity.type
_entity.pdbx_description
1 polymer ?
#
loop_
_entity_poly.entity_id
_entity_poly.type
_entity_poly.pdbx_seq_one_letter_code
_entity_poly.pdbx_strand_id
1 'polypeptide(L)'
;MITVLAGGVGAARLLRGLVRVVDPVEMVVVANTGDDLVLHGLHVSPDLDTITYTLAGAGNPETGWGLAGETWQAMASLDHYG
;
A
#
# COMPACT_ATOMS: atom_id res chain seq x y z
N MET A 1 5.97 -8.87 21.15
CA MET A 1 5.72 -9.28 19.75
C MET A 1 4.23 -9.35 19.46
N ILE A 2 3.76 -8.57 18.47
CA ILE A 2 2.37 -8.51 17.97
C ILE A 2 2.36 -8.89 16.49
N THR A 3 1.49 -9.81 16.10
CA THR A 3 1.26 -10.17 14.68
C THR A 3 -0.08 -9.63 14.21
N VAL A 4 -0.10 -8.97 13.05
CA VAL A 4 -1.30 -8.39 12.45
C VAL A 4 -1.52 -9.01 11.07
N LEU A 5 -2.69 -9.60 10.86
CA LEU A 5 -3.16 -9.94 9.51
C LEU A 5 -3.75 -8.67 8.89
N ALA A 6 -3.24 -8.27 7.73
CA ALA A 6 -3.55 -6.96 7.15
C ALA A 6 -3.86 -7.06 5.65
N GLY A 7 -4.88 -6.32 5.22
CA GLY A 7 -5.22 -6.10 3.82
C GLY A 7 -5.96 -4.78 3.64
N GLY A 8 -5.72 -4.12 2.53
CA GLY A 8 -6.31 -2.85 2.14
C GLY A 8 -5.94 -1.63 3.00
N VAL A 9 -6.55 -0.51 2.63
CA VAL A 9 -6.36 0.81 3.26
C VAL A 9 -6.77 0.82 4.74
N GLY A 10 -7.80 0.05 5.11
CA GLY A 10 -8.28 -0.03 6.49
C GLY A 10 -7.21 -0.58 7.45
N ALA A 11 -6.58 -1.69 7.08
CA ALA A 11 -5.51 -2.27 7.88
C ALA A 11 -4.27 -1.36 7.91
N ALA A 12 -3.92 -0.73 6.79
CA ALA A 12 -2.81 0.23 6.75
C ALA A 12 -3.03 1.42 7.71
N ARG A 13 -4.27 1.93 7.82
CA ARG A 13 -4.64 2.98 8.78
C ARG A 13 -4.54 2.51 10.24
N LEU A 14 -4.96 1.27 10.53
CA LEU A 14 -4.78 0.66 11.85
C LEU A 14 -3.30 0.57 12.20
N LEU A 15 -2.47 0.05 11.29
CA LEU A 15 -1.02 -0.07 11.48
C LEU A 15 -0.35 1.28 11.71
N ARG A 16 -0.75 2.34 10.99
CA ARG A 16 -0.26 3.72 11.22
C ARG A 16 -0.54 4.22 12.63
N GLY A 17 -1.64 3.80 13.24
CA GLY A 17 -1.92 4.08 14.65
C GLY A 17 -1.09 3.19 15.59
N LEU A 18 -1.01 1.90 15.27
CA LEU A 18 -0.34 0.89 16.09
C LEU A 18 1.15 1.16 16.29
N VAL A 19 1.87 1.57 15.24
CA VAL A 19 3.30 1.93 15.30
C VAL A 19 3.61 3.14 16.20
N ARG A 20 2.58 3.88 16.65
CA ARG A 20 2.75 4.99 17.61
C ARG A 20 2.75 4.53 19.07
N VAL A 21 2.25 3.33 19.33
CA VAL A 21 2.06 2.79 20.68
C VAL A 21 2.75 1.44 20.89
N VAL A 22 3.28 0.85 19.81
CA VAL A 22 4.07 -0.39 19.82
C VAL A 22 5.35 -0.12 19.06
N ASP A 23 6.48 -0.58 19.60
CA ASP A 23 7.77 -0.52 18.89
C ASP A 23 7.67 -1.32 17.58
N PRO A 24 7.97 -0.73 16.40
CA PRO A 24 7.94 -1.44 15.13
C PRO A 24 8.77 -2.72 15.11
N VAL A 25 9.87 -2.83 15.88
CA VAL A 25 10.67 -4.08 15.91
C VAL A 25 9.93 -5.24 16.57
N GLU A 26 8.90 -4.95 17.38
CA GLU A 26 8.03 -5.94 18.01
C GLU A 26 6.79 -6.26 17.18
N MET A 27 6.67 -5.73 15.97
CA MET A 27 5.51 -5.91 15.09
C MET A 27 5.85 -6.78 13.88
N VAL A 28 4.97 -7.72 13.57
CA VAL A 28 4.99 -8.51 12.34
C VAL A 28 3.67 -8.31 11.61
N VAL A 29 3.74 -7.95 10.33
CA VAL A 29 2.58 -7.81 9.47
C VAL A 29 2.57 -8.96 8.47
N VAL A 30 1.46 -9.72 8.46
CA VAL A 30 1.18 -10.73 7.44
C VAL A 30 0.17 -10.11 6.48
N ALA A 31 0.64 -9.71 5.31
CA ALA A 31 -0.17 -9.01 4.33
C ALA A 31 -0.94 -9.99 3.43
N ASN A 32 -2.15 -9.59 3.04
CA ASN A 32 -2.94 -10.24 2.01
C ASN A 32 -2.21 -10.15 0.65
N THR A 33 -2.21 -11.25 -0.08
CA THR A 33 -1.72 -11.34 -1.47
C THR A 33 -2.82 -11.82 -2.43
N GLY A 34 -4.07 -11.87 -1.99
CA GLY A 34 -5.21 -12.30 -2.80
C GLY A 34 -5.53 -11.34 -3.95
N ASP A 35 -5.10 -10.08 -3.82
CA ASP A 35 -5.27 -9.02 -4.82
C ASP A 35 -4.02 -8.83 -5.69
N ASP A 36 -2.99 -9.67 -5.52
CA ASP A 36 -1.79 -9.62 -6.33
C ASP A 36 -2.11 -10.01 -7.77
N LEU A 37 -1.55 -9.27 -8.72
CA LEU A 37 -1.77 -9.48 -10.14
C LEU A 37 -0.53 -9.16 -10.97
N VAL A 38 -0.51 -9.69 -12.20
CA VAL A 38 0.40 -9.21 -13.24
C VAL A 38 -0.37 -8.26 -14.15
N LEU A 39 0.00 -6.99 -14.15
CA LEU A 39 -0.61 -5.94 -14.98
C LEU A 39 0.47 -5.35 -15.89
N HIS A 40 0.21 -5.33 -17.21
CA HIS A 40 1.18 -4.87 -18.22
C HIS A 40 2.57 -5.56 -18.13
N GLY A 41 2.61 -6.83 -17.72
CA GLY A 41 3.85 -7.61 -17.54
C GLY A 41 4.62 -7.30 -16.26
N LEU A 42 4.08 -6.46 -15.37
CA LEU A 42 4.65 -6.12 -14.07
C LEU A 42 3.84 -6.77 -12.94
N HIS A 43 4.53 -7.20 -11.89
CA HIS A 43 3.87 -7.66 -10.66
C HIS A 43 3.38 -6.46 -9.86
N VAL A 44 2.12 -6.51 -9.42
CA VAL A 44 1.47 -5.50 -8.59
C VAL A 44 0.90 -6.21 -7.36
N SER A 45 1.27 -5.74 -6.17
CA SER A 45 0.79 -6.28 -4.88
C SER A 45 0.12 -5.16 -4.07
N PRO A 46 -1.17 -4.87 -4.32
CA PRO A 46 -1.82 -3.64 -3.86
C PRO A 46 -1.80 -3.45 -2.34
N ASP A 47 -1.97 -4.52 -1.58
CA ASP A 47 -2.07 -4.46 -0.11
C ASP A 47 -0.71 -4.26 0.56
N LEU A 48 0.32 -4.96 0.07
CA LEU A 48 1.70 -4.76 0.49
C LEU A 48 2.15 -3.32 0.23
N ASP A 49 1.88 -2.81 -0.96
CA ASP A 49 2.20 -1.45 -1.38
C ASP A 49 1.45 -0.41 -0.53
N THR A 50 0.15 -0.60 -0.34
CA THR A 50 -0.69 0.30 0.47
C THR A 50 -0.18 0.40 1.90
N ILE A 51 0.18 -0.72 2.53
CA ILE A 51 0.76 -0.74 3.88
C ILE A 51 2.10 0.00 3.88
N THR A 52 2.96 -0.29 2.91
CA THR A 52 4.29 0.31 2.79
C THR A 52 4.21 1.83 2.65
N TYR A 53 3.43 2.35 1.70
CA TYR A 53 3.27 3.78 1.47
C TYR A 53 2.62 4.49 2.64
N THR A 54 1.66 3.85 3.31
CA THR A 54 0.99 4.43 4.48
C THR A 54 1.94 4.58 5.66
N LEU A 55 2.75 3.55 5.96
CA LEU A 55 3.71 3.59 7.07
C LEU A 55 4.92 4.48 6.76
N ALA A 56 5.33 4.58 5.50
CA ALA A 56 6.36 5.51 5.05
C ALA A 56 5.89 6.98 5.02
N GLY A 57 4.59 7.24 5.18
CA GLY A 57 4.02 8.58 5.05
C GLY A 57 4.01 9.12 3.62
N ALA A 58 4.12 8.22 2.62
CA ALA A 58 4.16 8.56 1.20
C ALA A 58 2.78 8.52 0.51
N GLY A 59 1.74 8.05 1.22
CA GLY A 59 0.38 7.96 0.70
C GLY A 59 -0.25 9.32 0.37
N ASN A 60 -1.10 9.36 -0.65
CA ASN A 60 -1.82 10.56 -1.06
C ASN A 60 -2.98 10.87 -0.09
N PRO A 61 -2.98 12.03 0.59
CA PRO A 61 -4.02 12.40 1.54
C PRO A 61 -5.33 12.85 0.86
N GLU A 62 -5.28 13.29 -0.40
CA GLU A 62 -6.45 13.81 -1.13
C GLU A 62 -7.35 12.67 -1.62
N THR A 63 -6.74 11.65 -2.21
CA THR A 63 -7.46 10.45 -2.69
C THR A 63 -7.65 9.42 -1.58
N GLY A 64 -6.78 9.42 -0.57
CA GLY A 64 -6.75 8.40 0.49
C GLY A 64 -6.11 7.07 0.06
N TRP A 65 -5.55 6.99 -1.15
CA TRP A 65 -4.87 5.82 -1.71
C TRP A 65 -3.83 6.22 -2.77
N GLY A 66 -2.88 5.33 -3.07
CA GLY A 66 -1.78 5.63 -3.99
C GLY A 66 -0.74 6.59 -3.40
N LEU A 67 0.26 6.97 -4.20
CA LEU A 67 1.36 7.84 -3.79
C LEU A 67 0.99 9.32 -3.94
N ALA A 68 1.49 10.15 -3.02
CA ALA A 68 1.38 11.60 -3.13
C ALA A 68 2.17 12.10 -4.36
N GLY A 69 1.57 13.01 -5.14
CA GLY A 69 2.21 13.58 -6.33
C GLY A 69 2.22 12.67 -7.57
N GLU A 70 1.44 11.59 -7.58
CA GLU A 70 1.27 10.73 -8.76
C GLU A 70 0.79 11.53 -9.99
N THR A 71 1.39 11.23 -11.15
CA THR A 71 1.22 12.00 -12.40
C THR A 71 0.41 11.28 -13.47
N TRP A 72 0.24 9.96 -13.35
CA TRP A 72 -0.50 9.10 -14.27
C TRP A 72 -0.01 9.12 -15.74
N GLN A 73 1.18 9.66 -16.00
CA GLN A 73 1.71 9.82 -17.38
C GLN A 73 1.91 8.47 -18.10
N ALA A 74 2.39 7.46 -17.37
CA ALA A 74 2.58 6.12 -17.92
C ALA A 74 1.23 5.48 -18.30
N MET A 75 0.22 5.60 -17.42
CA MET A 75 -1.13 5.09 -17.71
C MET A 75 -1.76 5.80 -18.90
N ALA A 76 -1.64 7.14 -18.99
CA ALA A 76 -2.10 7.89 -20.15
C ALA A 76 -1.41 7.47 -21.45
N SER A 77 -0.13 7.09 -21.38
CA SER A 77 0.62 6.56 -22.53
C SER A 77 0.14 5.16 -22.92
N LEU A 78 -0.16 4.29 -21.95
CA LEU A 78 -0.73 2.97 -22.21
C LEU A 78 -2.12 3.09 -22.85
N ASP A 79 -3.00 3.94 -22.32
CA ASP A 79 -4.33 4.20 -22.89
C ASP A 79 -4.27 4.68 -24.35
N HIS A 80 -3.22 5.43 -24.71
CA HIS A 80 -2.99 5.86 -26.10
C HIS A 80 -2.68 4.69 -27.04
N TYR A 81 -2.03 3.63 -26.54
CA TYR A 81 -1.64 2.46 -27.34
C TYR A 81 -2.63 1.28 -27.26
N GLY A 82 -3.54 1.28 -26.28
CA GLY A 82 -4.53 0.22 -26.04
C GLY A 82 -4.01 -0.92 -25.19
#